data_AF-A0A3R7PVH0-F1
#
_entry.id   AF-A0A3R7PVH0-F1
#
_cell.length_a   1.000
_cell.length_b   1.000
_cell.length_c   1.000
_cell.angle_alpha   90.00
_cell.angle_beta   90.00
_cell.angle_gamma   90.00
#
_symmetry.space_group_name_H-M   'P 1'
#
loop_
_entity.id
_entity.type
_entity.pdbx_description
1 polymer ?
#
loop_
_entity_poly.entity_id
_entity_poly.type
_entity_poly.pdbx_seq_one_letter_code
_entity_poly.pdbx_strand_id
1 'polypeptide(L)'
;MKEEESQTRPKKKDLNVLLPCWALAYFPIVFVVGSLSAIGDPAGGFIVFAFSGAALLVLIPAYAVGIWKLTAKRIKNGTNTTKITLFQLLPLIVYIFLLVSVFTFGGSPV
;
A
#
# COMPACT_ATOMS: atom_id res chain seq x y z
N MET A 1 14.03 40.35 -4.56
CA MET A 1 12.56 40.43 -4.74
C MET A 1 12.31 40.29 -6.23
N LYS A 2 11.87 39.18 -6.80
CA LYS A 2 11.06 38.04 -6.32
C LYS A 2 11.73 36.74 -6.77
N GLU A 3 11.85 35.78 -5.87
CA GLU A 3 12.14 34.39 -6.24
C GLU A 3 10.85 33.83 -6.84
N GLU A 4 10.85 33.63 -8.16
CA GLU A 4 9.77 32.91 -8.83
C GLU A 4 9.93 31.43 -8.48
N GLU A 5 9.18 31.03 -7.45
CA GLU A 5 8.87 29.68 -7.06
C GLU A 5 8.32 28.92 -8.28
N SER A 6 9.24 28.31 -9.03
CA SER A 6 8.96 27.34 -10.07
C SER A 6 8.21 26.17 -9.40
N GLN A 7 6.88 26.26 -9.39
CA GLN A 7 5.99 25.15 -9.11
C GLN A 7 6.29 24.03 -10.13
N THR A 8 7.23 23.18 -9.78
CA THR A 8 7.48 21.89 -10.40
C THR A 8 6.28 21.01 -10.11
N ARG A 9 5.22 21.16 -10.91
CA ARG A 9 4.10 20.20 -10.94
C ARG A 9 4.73 18.81 -11.10
N PRO A 10 4.58 17.88 -10.14
CA PRO A 10 5.17 16.56 -10.27
C PRO A 10 4.62 15.96 -11.56
N LYS A 11 5.53 15.54 -12.45
CA LYS A 11 5.17 14.95 -13.74
C LYS A 11 4.17 13.83 -13.42
N LYS A 12 2.97 13.85 -14.03
CA LYS A 12 1.94 12.79 -13.89
C LYS A 12 2.46 11.35 -14.03
N LYS A 13 3.67 11.17 -14.57
CA LYS A 13 4.42 9.92 -14.62
C LYS A 13 4.73 9.36 -13.23
N ASP A 14 4.98 10.22 -12.23
CA ASP A 14 5.45 9.82 -10.91
C ASP A 14 4.32 9.21 -10.07
N LEU A 15 3.10 9.75 -10.13
CA LEU A 15 1.95 9.24 -9.36
C LEU A 15 1.61 7.77 -9.69
N ASN A 16 1.85 7.35 -10.93
CA ASN A 16 1.59 5.99 -11.40
C ASN A 16 2.53 4.94 -10.79
N VAL A 17 3.74 5.36 -10.43
CA VAL A 17 4.77 4.52 -9.82
C VAL A 17 4.74 4.68 -8.30
N LEU A 18 4.50 5.89 -7.82
CA LEU A 18 4.36 6.22 -6.41
C LEU A 18 3.18 5.49 -5.77
N LEU A 19 2.02 5.39 -6.43
CA LEU A 19 0.84 4.77 -5.81
C LEU A 19 1.06 3.27 -5.49
N PRO A 20 1.56 2.42 -6.43
CA PRO A 20 1.91 1.05 -6.09
C PRO A 20 3.13 0.93 -5.17
N CYS A 21 4.14 1.80 -5.29
CA CYS A 21 5.29 1.79 -4.38
C CYS A 21 4.90 2.12 -2.94
N TRP A 22 4.05 3.13 -2.73
CA TRP A 22 3.52 3.48 -1.41
C TRP A 22 2.66 2.34 -0.85
N ALA A 23 1.86 1.72 -1.71
CA ALA A 23 1.08 0.56 -1.30
C ALA A 23 2.00 -0.60 -0.86
N LEU A 24 3.10 -0.83 -1.58
CA LEU A 24 4.09 -1.84 -1.20
C LEU A 24 4.86 -1.49 0.07
N ALA A 25 5.13 -0.22 0.32
CA ALA A 25 5.82 0.25 1.52
C ALA A 25 5.05 -0.07 2.81
N TYR A 26 3.73 -0.28 2.73
CA TYR A 26 2.92 -0.71 3.87
C TYR A 26 3.47 -1.97 4.54
N PHE A 27 3.84 -2.98 3.76
CA PHE A 27 4.30 -4.27 4.27
C PHE A 27 5.60 -4.17 5.10
N PRO A 28 6.72 -3.61 4.59
CA PRO A 28 7.94 -3.46 5.39
C PRO A 28 7.76 -2.49 6.56
N ILE A 29 6.89 -1.48 6.47
CA ILE A 29 6.59 -0.60 7.59
C ILE A 29 5.91 -1.37 8.72
N VAL A 30 4.86 -2.13 8.42
CA VAL A 30 4.17 -2.96 9.42
C VAL A 30 5.13 -3.98 10.03
N PHE A 31 6.02 -4.57 9.22
CA PHE A 31 7.02 -5.52 9.71
C PHE A 31 8.02 -4.87 10.68
N VAL A 32 8.55 -3.69 10.34
CA VAL A 32 9.49 -2.94 11.20
C VAL A 32 8.79 -2.49 12.48
N VAL A 33 7.60 -1.90 12.37
CA VAL A 33 6.82 -1.43 13.53
C VAL A 33 6.46 -2.63 14.42
N GLY A 34 6.00 -3.74 13.85
CA GLY A 34 5.68 -4.94 14.62
C GLY A 34 6.90 -5.53 15.31
N SER A 35 8.06 -5.55 14.63
CA SER A 35 9.32 -6.03 15.21
C SER A 35 9.79 -5.15 16.37
N LEU A 36 9.69 -3.83 16.22
CA LEU A 36 10.05 -2.88 17.28
C LEU A 36 9.07 -2.98 18.47
N SER A 37 7.78 -3.12 18.21
CA SER A 37 6.76 -3.29 19.25
C SER A 37 6.88 -4.62 19.99
N ALA A 38 7.51 -5.63 19.41
CA ALA A 38 7.80 -6.90 20.09
C ALA A 38 9.01 -6.82 21.04
N ILE A 39 9.80 -5.73 21.02
CA ILE A 39 10.95 -5.55 21.90
C ILE A 39 10.46 -5.22 23.31
N GLY A 40 10.51 -6.18 24.21
CA GLY A 40 10.13 -6.02 25.62
C GLY A 40 8.68 -6.38 25.93
N ASP A 41 7.80 -6.46 24.93
CA ASP A 41 6.43 -6.95 25.05
C ASP A 41 6.03 -7.82 23.84
N PRO A 42 5.97 -9.16 24.00
CA PRO A 42 5.53 -10.07 22.95
C PRO A 42 4.13 -9.76 22.41
N ALA A 43 3.25 -9.17 23.23
CA ALA A 43 1.90 -8.79 22.81
C ALA A 43 1.90 -7.58 21.87
N GLY A 44 2.90 -6.70 21.94
CA GLY A 44 3.01 -5.51 21.10
C GLY A 44 3.10 -5.85 19.61
N GLY A 45 3.90 -6.87 19.25
CA GLY A 45 4.01 -7.35 17.87
C GLY A 45 2.69 -7.95 17.36
N PHE A 46 1.99 -8.71 18.20
CA PHE A 46 0.69 -9.28 17.87
C PHE A 46 -0.37 -8.21 17.62
N ILE A 47 -0.44 -7.20 18.47
CA ILE A 47 -1.38 -6.08 18.34
C ILE A 47 -1.15 -5.36 17.01
N VAL A 48 0.11 -5.01 16.69
CA VAL A 48 0.45 -4.36 15.41
C VAL A 48 0.03 -5.23 14.22
N PHE A 49 0.29 -6.54 14.29
CA PHE A 49 -0.10 -7.48 13.24
C PHE A 49 -1.63 -7.54 13.06
N ALA A 50 -2.40 -7.70 14.14
CA ALA A 50 -3.86 -7.78 14.07
C ALA A 50 -4.49 -6.49 13.54
N PHE A 51 -4.07 -5.33 14.05
CA PHE A 51 -4.57 -4.02 13.58
C PHE A 51 -4.13 -3.71 12.15
N SER A 52 -2.98 -4.21 11.70
CA SER A 52 -2.58 -4.10 10.29
C SER A 52 -3.57 -4.82 9.36
N GLY A 53 -4.06 -6.00 9.75
CA GLY A 53 -5.13 -6.70 9.04
C GLY A 53 -6.42 -5.89 8.98
N ALA A 54 -6.82 -5.27 10.09
CA ALA A 54 -8.00 -4.41 10.10
C ALA A 54 -7.85 -3.19 9.17
N ALA A 55 -6.67 -2.56 9.15
CA ALA A 55 -6.39 -1.43 8.25
C ALA A 55 -6.48 -1.83 6.77
N LEU A 56 -6.09 -3.07 6.43
CA LEU A 56 -6.19 -3.60 5.06
C LEU A 56 -7.63 -3.66 4.54
N LEU A 57 -8.63 -3.88 5.40
CA LEU A 57 -10.04 -3.86 5.00
C LEU A 57 -10.48 -2.51 4.41
N VAL A 58 -9.82 -1.42 4.81
CA VAL A 58 -10.06 -0.07 4.29
C VAL A 58 -9.09 0.26 3.15
N LEU A 59 -7.82 -0.13 3.29
CA LEU A 59 -6.77 0.13 2.30
C LEU A 59 -7.02 -0.57 0.96
N ILE A 60 -7.49 -1.83 0.98
CA ILE A 60 -7.79 -2.59 -0.24
C ILE A 60 -8.84 -1.88 -1.12
N PRO A 61 -10.05 -1.54 -0.62
CA PRO A 61 -11.04 -0.84 -1.43
C PRO A 61 -10.59 0.56 -1.83
N ALA A 62 -9.90 1.30 -0.95
CA ALA A 62 -9.36 2.62 -1.29
C ALA A 62 -8.33 2.54 -2.44
N TYR A 63 -7.44 1.55 -2.38
CA TYR A 63 -6.43 1.29 -3.40
C TYR A 63 -7.06 0.83 -4.72
N ALA A 64 -8.07 -0.05 -4.66
CA ALA A 64 -8.81 -0.53 -5.82
C ALA A 64 -9.49 0.63 -6.58
N VAL A 65 -10.14 1.56 -5.86
CA VAL A 65 -10.73 2.77 -6.46
C VAL A 65 -9.65 3.66 -7.09
N GLY A 66 -8.49 3.80 -6.45
CA GLY A 66 -7.35 4.54 -6.97
C GLY A 66 -6.83 3.97 -8.30
N ILE A 67 -6.64 2.64 -8.36
CA ILE A 67 -6.25 1.95 -9.59
C ILE A 67 -7.32 2.11 -10.66
N TRP A 68 -8.59 1.88 -10.33
CA TRP A 68 -9.68 1.97 -11.30
C TRP A 68 -9.70 3.32 -12.01
N LYS A 69 -9.60 4.42 -11.24
CA LYS A 69 -9.54 5.79 -11.79
C LYS A 69 -8.31 6.00 -12.68
N LEU A 70 -7.14 5.49 -12.28
CA LEU A 70 -5.91 5.60 -13.05
C LEU A 70 -6.00 4.79 -14.35
N THR A 71 -6.50 3.56 -14.29
CA THR A 71 -6.65 2.66 -15.44
C THR A 71 -7.66 3.22 -16.44
N ALA A 72 -8.83 3.69 -15.98
CA ALA A 72 -9.80 4.36 -16.84
C ALA A 72 -9.19 5.56 -17.59
N LYS A 73 -8.37 6.35 -16.90
CA LYS A 73 -7.65 7.49 -17.50
C LYS A 73 -6.60 7.04 -18.53
N ARG A 74 -5.92 5.92 -18.31
CA ARG A 74 -4.93 5.38 -19.27
C ARG A 74 -5.57 4.79 -20.51
N ILE A 75 -6.69 4.08 -20.35
CA ILE A 75 -7.46 3.54 -21.48
C ILE A 75 -7.91 4.71 -22.36
N LYS A 76 -8.46 5.78 -21.77
CA LYS A 76 -8.85 6.99 -22.51
C LYS A 76 -7.68 7.68 -23.22
N ASN A 77 -6.48 7.61 -22.66
CA ASN A 77 -5.27 8.23 -23.22
C ASN A 77 -4.45 7.30 -24.12
N GLY A 78 -4.89 6.05 -24.38
CA GLY A 78 -4.14 5.09 -25.20
C GLY A 78 -2.76 4.68 -24.65
N THR A 79 -2.49 4.93 -23.37
CA THR A 79 -1.16 4.70 -22.74
C THR A 79 -1.16 3.50 -21.80
N ASN A 80 -2.19 2.66 -21.86
CA ASN A 80 -2.30 1.50 -20.99
C ASN A 80 -1.45 0.34 -21.54
N THR A 81 -0.38 -0.01 -20.83
CA THR A 81 0.44 -1.17 -21.15
C THR A 81 0.24 -2.24 -20.09
N THR A 82 0.22 -3.51 -20.49
CA THR A 82 0.06 -4.67 -19.60
C THR A 82 1.00 -4.65 -18.40
N LYS A 83 2.25 -4.21 -18.59
CA LYS A 83 3.26 -4.06 -17.53
C LYS A 83 2.81 -3.13 -16.41
N ILE A 84 2.15 -2.01 -16.74
CA ILE A 84 1.76 -1.00 -15.75
C ILE A 84 0.54 -1.48 -14.97
N THR A 85 -0.41 -2.14 -15.64
CA THR A 85 -1.54 -2.78 -14.98
C THR A 85 -1.07 -3.87 -14.03
N LEU A 86 -0.13 -4.71 -14.46
CA LEU A 86 0.43 -5.77 -13.63
C LEU A 86 1.15 -5.21 -12.39
N PHE A 87 1.94 -4.14 -12.57
CA PHE A 87 2.60 -3.45 -11.46
C PHE A 87 1.61 -2.83 -10.47
N GLN A 88 0.45 -2.37 -10.93
CA GLN A 88 -0.63 -1.87 -10.06
C GLN A 88 -1.37 -2.99 -9.32
N LEU A 89 -1.45 -4.20 -9.86
CA LEU A 89 -2.12 -5.31 -9.18
C LEU A 89 -1.23 -5.96 -8.11
N LEU A 90 0.10 -5.84 -8.24
CA LEU A 90 1.08 -6.46 -7.35
C LEU A 90 0.86 -6.14 -5.85
N PRO A 91 0.60 -4.88 -5.43
CA PRO A 91 0.37 -4.56 -4.02
C PRO A 91 -0.94 -5.17 -3.50
N LEU A 92 -1.93 -5.35 -4.38
CA LEU A 92 -3.21 -5.95 -4.03
C LEU A 92 -3.05 -7.43 -3.66
N ILE A 93 -2.15 -8.15 -4.34
CA ILE A 93 -1.79 -9.53 -3.99
C ILE A 93 -1.16 -9.58 -2.59
N VAL A 94 -0.22 -8.67 -2.30
CA VAL A 94 0.44 -8.58 -0.97
C VAL A 94 -0.58 -8.27 0.12
N TYR A 95 -1.52 -7.36 -0.16
CA TYR A 95 -2.58 -6.99 0.78
C TYR A 95 -3.53 -8.14 1.07
N ILE A 96 -3.98 -8.87 0.05
CA ILE A 96 -4.82 -10.05 0.24
C ILE A 96 -4.05 -11.11 1.03
N PHE A 97 -2.78 -11.35 0.71
CA PHE A 97 -1.96 -12.32 1.43
C PHE A 97 -1.84 -11.97 2.92
N LEU A 98 -1.55 -10.71 3.25
CA LEU A 98 -1.45 -10.25 4.64
C LEU A 98 -2.81 -10.30 5.35
N LEU A 99 -3.89 -9.92 4.67
CA LEU A 99 -5.25 -9.97 5.20
C LEU A 99 -5.64 -11.42 5.57
N VAL A 100 -5.44 -12.36 4.63
CA VAL A 100 -5.69 -13.79 4.86
C VAL A 100 -4.83 -14.28 6.01
N SER A 101 -3.54 -13.92 6.02
CA SER A 101 -2.63 -14.30 7.10
C SER A 101 -3.19 -13.89 8.45
N VAL A 102 -3.65 -12.64 8.61
CA VAL A 102 -4.25 -12.15 9.87
C VAL A 102 -5.53 -12.92 10.23
N PHE A 103 -6.42 -13.18 9.27
CA PHE A 103 -7.67 -13.92 9.54
C PHE A 103 -7.44 -15.40 9.88
N THR A 104 -6.41 -16.01 9.31
CA THR A 104 -6.05 -17.41 9.59
C THR A 104 -5.11 -17.57 10.78
N PHE A 105 -4.59 -16.47 11.32
CA PHE A 105 -3.66 -16.50 12.44
C PHE A 105 -4.44 -16.84 13.73
N GLY A 106 -4.41 -18.11 14.11
CA GLY A 106 -4.95 -18.59 15.39
C GLY A 106 -4.03 -18.35 16.59
N GLY A 107 -3.00 -17.51 16.46
CA GLY A 107 -2.03 -17.26 17.51
C GLY A 107 -2.63 -16.46 18.67
N SER A 108 -2.32 -16.89 19.90
CA SER A 108 -2.65 -16.17 21.13
C SER A 108 -1.51 -15.23 21.50
N PRO A 109 -1.78 -14.02 22.06
CA PRO A 109 -0.77 -13.15 22.64
C PRO A 109 -0.30 -13.76 23.97
N VAL A 110 0.59 -14.76 23.92
CA VAL A 110 1.21 -15.40 25.08
C VAL A 110 2.70 -15.51 24.92
#